data_AF-A0A1M4Z347-F1
#
_entry.id   AF-A0A1M4Z347-F1
#
_cell.length_a   1.000
_cell.length_b   1.000
_cell.length_c   1.000
_cell.angle_alpha   90.00
_cell.angle_beta   90.00
_cell.angle_gamma   90.00
#
_symmetry.space_group_name_H-M   'P 1'
#
loop_
_entity.id
_entity.type
_entity.pdbx_description
1 polymer ?
#
loop_
_entity_poly.entity_id
_entity_poly.type
_entity_poly.pdbx_seq_one_letter_code
_entity_poly.pdbx_strand_id
1 'polypeptide(L)'
;MEFGILGNLGFLHVGYTRSMVNFSEFSLNTGVKVGYVPNSADEYTTDPQNAVPNFIHLNFPAELLWKFHRSNNLGIGASYSKIFVGTREYGNREKSNYDRILGEISYSHILSWSDDNETTIWIKGSFTPVLKDNHADDVQNIPFRLSFVYNF
;
A
#
# COMPACT_ATOMS: atom_id res chain seq x y z
N MET A 1 -6.96 -11.84 -0.08
CA MET A 1 -7.49 -10.49 -0.41
C MET A 1 -7.07 -9.52 0.67
N GLU A 2 -6.66 -8.32 0.29
CA GLU A 2 -6.22 -7.26 1.20
C GLU A 2 -7.02 -5.99 0.95
N PHE A 3 -7.54 -5.39 2.03
CA PHE A 3 -8.17 -4.08 2.05
C PHE A 3 -7.33 -3.15 2.91
N GLY A 4 -6.87 -2.04 2.36
CA GLY A 4 -5.96 -1.14 3.04
C GLY A 4 -6.40 0.30 2.99
N ILE A 5 -6.16 1.01 4.09
CA ILE A 5 -6.31 2.45 4.22
C ILE A 5 -4.93 3.06 4.46
N LEU A 6 -4.51 4.02 3.63
CA LEU A 6 -3.27 4.78 3.85
C LEU A 6 -3.56 6.22 4.30
N GLY A 7 -3.08 6.56 5.50
CA GLY A 7 -3.01 7.92 6.03
C GLY A 7 -4.31 8.75 6.03
N ASN A 8 -4.15 10.06 6.27
CA ASN A 8 -5.24 11.03 6.39
C ASN A 8 -5.91 11.41 5.05
N LEU A 9 -5.48 10.82 3.93
CA LEU A 9 -5.90 11.17 2.58
C LEU A 9 -6.94 10.20 1.98
N GLY A 10 -7.43 9.23 2.77
CA GLY A 10 -8.51 8.35 2.32
C GLY A 10 -8.13 7.42 1.16
N PHE A 11 -6.86 7.01 1.09
CA PHE A 11 -6.41 6.02 0.11
C PHE A 11 -7.11 4.71 0.37
N LEU A 12 -7.69 4.13 -0.68
CA LEU A 12 -8.32 2.81 -0.63
C LEU A 12 -7.61 1.90 -1.62
N HIS A 13 -7.23 0.71 -1.17
CA HIS A 13 -6.78 -0.33 -2.09
C HIS A 13 -7.46 -1.67 -1.85
N VAL A 14 -7.50 -2.45 -2.93
CA VAL A 14 -7.84 -3.85 -2.94
C VAL A 14 -6.74 -4.61 -3.64
N GLY A 15 -6.38 -5.77 -3.12
CA GLY A 15 -5.41 -6.61 -3.82
C GLY A 15 -5.35 -8.03 -3.33
N TYR A 16 -4.45 -8.78 -3.94
CA TYR A 16 -4.16 -10.15 -3.61
C TYR A 16 -2.65 -10.33 -3.55
N THR A 17 -2.17 -10.77 -2.39
CA THR A 17 -0.79 -11.21 -2.17
C THR A 17 -0.83 -12.66 -1.75
N ARG A 18 0.15 -13.44 -2.20
CA ARG A 18 0.32 -14.82 -1.76
C ARG A 18 1.79 -15.13 -1.54
N SER A 19 2.05 -16.16 -0.74
CA SER A 19 3.39 -16.68 -0.60
C SER A 19 3.82 -17.41 -1.88
N MET A 20 4.98 -17.05 -2.41
CA MET A 20 5.66 -17.76 -3.49
C MET A 20 6.57 -18.85 -2.95
N VAL A 21 7.22 -18.56 -1.82
CA VAL A 21 8.23 -19.42 -1.20
C VAL A 21 8.03 -19.35 0.30
N ASN A 22 7.89 -20.53 0.93
CA ASN A 22 7.86 -20.68 2.38
C ASN A 22 9.09 -21.48 2.81
N PHE A 23 9.82 -20.99 3.81
CA PHE A 23 10.94 -21.71 4.40
C PHE A 23 10.97 -21.48 5.90
N SER A 24 10.70 -22.53 6.68
CA SER A 24 10.63 -22.47 8.13
C SER A 24 9.64 -21.39 8.62
N GLU A 25 10.15 -20.33 9.23
CA GLU A 25 9.36 -19.21 9.77
C GLU A 25 9.26 -18.05 8.78
N PHE A 26 9.86 -18.16 7.59
CA PHE A 26 9.91 -17.10 6.61
C PHE A 26 9.01 -17.39 5.41
N SER A 27 8.42 -16.34 4.86
CA SER A 27 7.69 -16.41 3.60
C SER A 27 7.99 -15.21 2.73
N LEU A 28 8.23 -15.45 1.44
CA LEU A 28 8.31 -14.39 0.43
C LEU A 28 6.94 -14.25 -0.22
N ASN A 29 6.31 -13.10 0.01
CA ASN A 29 4.98 -12.80 -0.49
C ASN A 29 5.07 -11.78 -1.62
N THR A 30 4.29 -12.02 -2.68
CA THR A 30 4.12 -11.08 -3.78
C THR A 30 2.71 -11.13 -4.31
N GLY A 31 2.36 -10.17 -5.16
CA GLY A 31 1.02 -10.09 -5.71
C GLY A 31 0.77 -8.83 -6.51
N VAL A 32 -0.51 -8.46 -6.57
CA VAL A 32 -0.99 -7.28 -7.27
C VAL A 32 -2.03 -6.58 -6.41
N LYS A 33 -1.91 -5.26 -6.31
CA LYS A 33 -2.90 -4.40 -5.66
C LYS A 33 -3.29 -3.27 -6.60
N VAL A 34 -4.56 -2.89 -6.56
CA VAL A 34 -5.08 -1.70 -7.23
C VAL A 34 -5.60 -0.78 -6.14
N GLY A 35 -5.19 0.48 -6.18
CA GLY A 35 -5.72 1.48 -5.27
C GLY A 35 -6.17 2.74 -5.99
N TYR A 36 -7.04 3.47 -5.31
CA TYR A 36 -7.58 4.73 -5.74
C TYR A 36 -7.38 5.77 -4.64
N VAL A 37 -7.06 6.98 -5.08
CA VAL A 37 -6.90 8.14 -4.21
C VAL A 37 -7.89 9.18 -4.66
N PRO A 38 -8.83 9.58 -3.80
CA PRO A 38 -9.73 10.67 -4.11
C PRO A 38 -8.95 11.98 -4.21
N ASN A 39 -9.47 12.90 -5.01
CA ASN A 39 -8.93 14.25 -5.05
C ASN A 39 -9.06 14.88 -3.66
N SER A 40 -8.00 15.53 -3.17
CA SER A 40 -8.01 16.22 -1.89
C SER A 40 -8.20 17.74 -2.01
N ALA A 41 -8.49 18.26 -3.20
CA ALA A 41 -8.80 19.68 -3.42
C ALA A 41 -10.29 19.94 -3.15
N ASP A 42 -10.58 20.75 -2.14
CA ASP A 42 -11.88 21.41 -2.00
C ASP A 42 -11.93 22.64 -2.92
N GLU A 43 -13.10 22.99 -3.45
CA GLU A 43 -13.37 24.21 -4.24
C GLU A 43 -12.90 25.52 -3.57
N TYR A 44 -12.56 25.46 -2.27
CA TYR A 44 -12.16 26.57 -1.40
C TYR A 44 -10.70 26.50 -0.93
N THR A 45 -9.88 25.56 -1.40
CA THR A 45 -8.46 25.52 -0.97
C THR A 45 -7.73 26.76 -1.48
N THR A 46 -7.36 27.63 -0.54
CA THR A 46 -6.56 28.85 -0.77
C THR A 46 -5.12 28.56 -1.22
N ASP A 47 -4.71 27.29 -1.27
CA ASP A 47 -3.37 26.86 -1.69
C ASP A 47 -3.40 25.61 -2.59
N PRO A 48 -3.71 25.79 -3.89
CA PRO A 48 -3.83 24.69 -4.87
C PRO A 48 -2.51 23.96 -5.16
N GLN A 49 -1.41 24.33 -4.51
CA GLN A 49 -0.12 23.64 -4.63
C GLN A 49 -0.02 22.43 -3.68
N ASN A 50 -0.88 22.34 -2.65
CA ASN A 50 -0.77 21.36 -1.57
C ASN A 50 -1.83 20.24 -1.58
N ALA A 51 -2.85 20.30 -2.45
CA ALA A 51 -3.75 19.17 -2.64
C ALA A 51 -3.08 18.02 -3.45
N VAL A 52 -3.75 16.88 -3.49
CA VAL A 52 -3.30 15.65 -4.16
C VAL A 52 -4.28 15.36 -5.29
N PRO A 53 -3.80 15.22 -6.55
CA PRO A 53 -4.68 14.89 -7.66
C PRO A 53 -5.31 13.51 -7.44
N ASN A 54 -6.48 13.26 -8.01
CA ASN A 54 -7.01 11.90 -8.00
C ASN A 54 -6.12 11.00 -8.87
N PHE A 55 -5.85 9.79 -8.39
CA PHE A 55 -5.11 8.82 -9.18
C PHE A 55 -5.50 7.40 -8.85
N ILE A 56 -5.29 6.53 -9.84
CA ILE A 56 -5.32 5.09 -9.69
C ILE A 56 -3.89 4.59 -9.68
N HIS A 57 -3.58 3.62 -8.84
CA HIS A 57 -2.25 3.00 -8.83
C HIS A 57 -2.32 1.48 -8.89
N LEU A 58 -1.43 0.91 -9.72
CA LEU A 58 -1.17 -0.51 -9.77
C LEU A 58 0.11 -0.78 -8.98
N ASN A 59 0.02 -1.57 -7.93
CA ASN A 59 1.11 -1.86 -7.01
C ASN A 59 1.50 -3.33 -7.05
N PHE A 60 2.80 -3.58 -7.15
CA PHE A 60 3.43 -4.89 -7.21
C PHE A 60 4.38 -5.03 -6.03
N PRO A 61 3.92 -5.59 -4.90
CA PRO A 61 4.75 -5.76 -3.71
C PRO A 61 5.60 -7.02 -3.76
N ALA A 62 6.77 -6.96 -3.12
CA ALA A 62 7.58 -8.09 -2.73
C ALA A 62 7.97 -7.90 -1.25
N GLU A 63 7.54 -8.81 -0.40
CA GLU A 63 7.70 -8.71 1.05
C GLU A 63 8.16 -10.03 1.64
N LEU A 64 9.24 -9.98 2.40
CA LEU A 64 9.68 -11.06 3.25
C LEU A 64 9.00 -10.93 4.61
N LEU A 65 8.19 -11.91 4.99
CA LEU A 65 7.59 -12.02 6.32
C LEU A 65 8.36 -13.04 7.15
N TRP A 66 8.61 -12.70 8.42
CA TRP A 66 9.11 -13.58 9.45
C TRP A 66 8.06 -13.78 10.55
N LYS A 67 7.66 -15.04 10.73
CA LYS A 67 6.77 -15.51 11.78
C LYS A 67 7.55 -15.74 13.07
N PHE A 68 7.71 -14.70 13.86
CA PHE A 68 8.41 -14.78 15.15
C PHE A 68 7.51 -15.26 16.30
N HIS A 69 6.18 -15.26 16.11
CA HIS A 69 5.23 -15.82 17.07
C HIS A 69 4.07 -16.50 16.35
N ARG A 70 3.33 -17.38 17.05
CA ARG A 70 2.20 -18.13 16.45
C ARG A 70 1.21 -17.24 15.71
N SER A 71 0.96 -16.05 16.25
CA SER A 71 -0.01 -15.08 15.73
C SER A 71 0.61 -13.80 15.20
N ASN A 72 1.94 -13.66 15.15
CA ASN A 72 2.57 -12.39 14.78
C ASN A 72 3.65 -12.58 13.72
N ASN A 73 3.71 -11.63 12.79
CA ASN A 73 4.75 -11.59 11.77
C ASN A 73 5.33 -10.18 11.65
N LEU A 74 6.63 -10.12 11.41
CA LEU A 74 7.34 -8.91 10.99
C LEU A 74 7.63 -9.01 9.50
N GLY A 75 7.50 -7.91 8.79
CA GLY A 75 7.74 -7.86 7.35
C GLY A 75 8.72 -6.77 6.95
N ILE A 76 9.55 -7.07 5.96
CA ILE A 76 10.32 -6.08 5.22
C ILE A 76 10.14 -6.31 3.73
N GLY A 77 10.06 -5.23 2.96
CA GLY A 77 9.80 -5.35 1.54
C GLY A 77 9.96 -4.07 0.77
N ALA A 78 9.60 -4.17 -0.50
CA ALA A 78 9.46 -3.03 -1.39
C ALA A 78 8.29 -3.29 -2.35
N SER A 79 7.77 -2.24 -2.93
CA SER A 79 6.76 -2.34 -3.96
C SER A 79 6.98 -1.32 -5.05
N TYR A 80 6.72 -1.73 -6.28
CA TYR A 80 6.69 -0.86 -7.44
C TYR A 80 5.24 -0.44 -7.71
N SER A 81 5.02 0.85 -7.92
CA SER A 81 3.70 1.42 -8.19
C SER A 81 3.72 2.19 -9.51
N LYS A 82 2.83 1.81 -10.44
CA LYS A 82 2.50 2.62 -11.62
C LYS A 82 1.29 3.48 -11.28
N ILE A 83 1.42 4.80 -11.41
CA ILE A 83 0.37 5.75 -11.02
C ILE A 83 -0.19 6.44 -12.26
N PHE A 84 -1.51 6.39 -12.38
CA PHE A 84 -2.30 6.97 -13.46
C PHE A 84 -3.09 8.16 -12.91
N VAL A 85 -2.70 9.36 -13.31
CA VAL A 85 -3.30 10.61 -12.82
C VAL A 85 -4.60 10.86 -13.58
N GLY A 86 -5.68 11.10 -12.85
CA GLY A 86 -7.02 11.35 -13.42
C GLY A 86 -7.18 12.78 -13.93
N THR A 87 -6.74 13.78 -13.15
CA THR A 87 -6.79 15.21 -13.53
C THR A 87 -5.42 15.73 -13.93
N ARG A 88 -5.26 16.11 -15.21
CA ARG A 88 -3.99 16.58 -15.79
C ARG A 88 -3.61 18.01 -15.40
N GLU A 89 -4.60 18.86 -15.10
CA GLU A 89 -4.39 20.24 -14.67
C GLU A 89 -4.50 20.31 -13.16
N TYR A 90 -3.37 20.45 -12.50
CA TYR A 90 -3.29 20.45 -11.04
C TYR A 90 -2.21 21.45 -10.60
N GLY A 91 -2.62 22.53 -9.94
CA GLY A 91 -1.71 23.58 -9.45
C GLY A 91 -0.74 24.11 -10.51
N ASN A 92 -1.22 24.82 -11.55
CA ASN A 92 -0.40 25.44 -12.61
C ASN A 92 0.64 24.53 -13.32
N ARG A 93 0.63 23.21 -13.10
CA ARG A 93 1.58 22.25 -13.68
C ARG A 93 0.83 21.06 -14.24
N GLU A 94 1.19 20.64 -15.45
CA GLU A 94 0.70 19.38 -16.00
C GLU A 94 1.31 18.21 -15.24
N LYS A 95 0.47 17.26 -14.83
CA LYS A 95 0.89 16.03 -14.15
C LYS A 95 0.76 14.84 -15.09
N SER A 96 1.89 14.23 -15.43
CA SER A 96 1.93 12.97 -16.18
C SER A 96 1.86 11.77 -15.24
N ASN A 97 1.49 10.62 -15.79
CA ASN A 97 1.64 9.34 -15.12
C ASN A 97 3.09 9.13 -14.68
N TYR A 98 3.28 8.53 -13.51
CA TYR A 98 4.60 8.38 -12.91
C TYR A 98 4.76 7.02 -12.23
N ASP A 99 6.01 6.75 -11.86
CA ASP A 99 6.45 5.49 -11.25
C ASP A 99 7.01 5.78 -9.87
N ARG A 100 6.66 4.93 -8.89
CA ARG A 100 7.14 5.05 -7.52
C ARG A 100 7.63 3.70 -6.99
N ILE A 101 8.71 3.74 -6.22
CA ILE A 101 9.16 2.60 -5.41
C ILE A 101 8.93 2.96 -3.94
N LEU A 102 8.15 2.14 -3.25
CA LEU A 102 7.88 2.25 -1.83
C LEU A 102 8.62 1.15 -1.10
N GLY A 103 9.27 1.47 0.01
CA GLY A 103 9.72 0.49 0.99
C GLY A 103 8.53 -0.02 1.79
N GLU A 104 8.73 -1.11 2.50
CA GLU A 104 7.74 -1.66 3.42
C GLU A 104 8.43 -2.20 4.66
N ILE A 105 8.01 -1.73 5.83
CA ILE A 105 8.32 -2.32 7.13
C ILE A 105 6.98 -2.58 7.78
N SER A 106 6.67 -3.83 8.11
CA SER A 106 5.33 -4.19 8.54
C SER A 106 5.32 -5.04 9.80
N TYR A 107 4.20 -4.95 10.50
CA TYR A 107 3.83 -5.84 11.58
C TYR A 107 2.42 -6.34 11.31
N SER A 108 2.20 -7.64 11.43
CA SER A 108 0.88 -8.23 11.28
C SER A 108 0.53 -9.15 12.44
N HIS A 109 -0.74 -9.15 12.80
CA HIS A 109 -1.33 -9.99 13.84
C HIS A 109 -2.49 -10.80 13.26
N ILE A 110 -2.48 -12.11 13.50
CA ILE A 110 -3.56 -13.03 13.12
C ILE A 110 -4.69 -12.88 14.12
N LEU A 111 -5.85 -12.40 13.65
CA LEU A 111 -7.07 -12.24 14.43
C LEU A 111 -7.86 -13.55 14.54
N SER A 112 -7.84 -14.36 13.49
CA SER A 112 -8.55 -15.64 13.43
C SER A 112 -7.87 -16.56 12.43
N TRP A 113 -7.82 -17.85 12.76
CA TRP A 113 -7.43 -18.93 11.85
C TRP A 113 -8.47 -20.05 11.94
N SER A 114 -8.74 -20.70 10.81
CA SER A 114 -9.47 -21.99 10.81
C SER A 114 -8.51 -23.11 11.19
N ASP A 115 -9.00 -24.12 11.92
CA ASP A 115 -8.24 -25.33 12.26
C ASP A 115 -7.85 -26.13 10.99
N ASP A 116 -8.59 -25.93 9.90
CA ASP A 116 -8.33 -26.52 8.59
C ASP A 116 -7.20 -25.79 7.81
N ASN A 117 -6.58 -24.77 8.41
CA ASN A 117 -5.49 -23.93 7.86
C ASN A 117 -5.78 -23.17 6.55
N GLU A 118 -6.98 -23.28 5.97
CA GLU A 118 -7.29 -22.62 4.69
C GLU A 118 -7.63 -21.14 4.87
N THR A 119 -8.35 -20.79 5.94
CA THR A 119 -8.80 -19.41 6.14
C THR A 119 -8.07 -18.73 7.29
N THR A 120 -7.49 -17.56 7.01
CA THR A 120 -6.87 -16.73 8.05
C THR A 120 -7.16 -15.25 7.86
N ILE A 121 -7.45 -14.57 8.97
CA ILE A 121 -7.74 -13.12 9.02
C ILE A 121 -6.64 -12.42 9.80
N TRP A 122 -6.05 -11.39 9.20
CA TRP A 122 -4.89 -10.69 9.75
C TRP A 122 -5.15 -9.19 9.70
N ILE A 123 -4.67 -8.48 10.71
CA ILE A 123 -4.50 -7.03 10.67
C ILE A 123 -3.02 -6.71 10.50
N LYS A 124 -2.70 -5.75 9.65
CA LYS A 124 -1.32 -5.39 9.30
C LYS A 124 -1.12 -3.89 9.35
N GLY A 125 -0.21 -3.44 10.21
CA GLY A 125 0.34 -2.09 10.16
C GLY A 125 1.59 -2.09 9.28
N SER A 126 1.78 -1.06 8.46
CA SER A 126 2.98 -0.93 7.63
C SER A 126 3.48 0.51 7.59
N PHE A 127 4.77 0.69 7.75
CA PHE A 127 5.49 1.90 7.40
C PHE A 127 6.01 1.80 5.96
N THR A 128 5.66 2.75 5.09
CA THR A 128 5.91 2.63 3.64
C THR A 128 6.67 3.83 3.08
N PRO A 129 7.98 3.96 3.35
CA PRO A 129 8.76 5.14 2.93
C PRO A 129 8.89 5.19 1.41
N VAL A 130 8.92 6.39 0.84
CA VAL A 130 9.22 6.58 -0.59
C VAL A 130 10.72 6.39 -0.80
N LEU A 131 11.11 5.35 -1.54
CA LEU A 131 12.52 5.06 -1.84
C LEU A 131 12.97 5.71 -3.16
N LYS A 132 12.07 5.78 -4.13
CA LYS A 132 12.29 6.45 -5.40
C LYS A 132 10.98 6.98 -5.93
N ASP A 133 11.02 8.19 -6.43
CA ASP A 133 9.92 8.80 -7.16
C ASP A 133 10.46 9.37 -8.47
N ASN A 134 9.75 9.13 -9.56
CA ASN A 134 10.08 9.69 -10.86
C ASN A 134 8.96 10.62 -11.29
N HIS A 135 8.99 11.87 -10.82
CA HIS A 135 8.07 12.98 -11.13
C HIS A 135 6.87 13.22 -10.19
N ALA A 136 6.84 12.71 -8.95
CA ALA A 136 5.84 13.14 -7.98
C ALA A 136 6.37 13.97 -6.81
N ASP A 137 6.00 15.25 -6.84
CA ASP A 137 6.19 16.22 -5.76
C ASP A 137 5.02 16.22 -4.74
N ASP A 138 3.96 15.43 -4.98
CA ASP A 138 2.64 15.64 -4.34
C ASP A 138 2.39 14.84 -3.06
N VAL A 139 3.17 13.79 -2.83
CA VAL A 139 2.86 12.81 -1.78
C VAL A 139 4.10 12.57 -0.93
N GLN A 140 4.47 13.59 -0.15
CA GLN A 140 5.57 13.51 0.81
C GLN A 140 5.19 12.76 2.09
N ASN A 141 3.90 12.47 2.30
CA ASN A 141 3.32 12.10 3.60
C ASN A 141 2.68 10.71 3.67
N ILE A 142 3.27 9.64 3.10
CA ILE A 142 2.76 8.28 3.40
C ILE A 142 3.72 7.52 4.31
N PRO A 143 3.72 7.82 5.62
CA PRO A 143 4.50 7.04 6.56
C PRO A 143 3.74 5.79 7.02
N PHE A 144 2.40 5.71 7.00
CA PHE A 144 1.70 4.56 7.59
C PHE A 144 0.47 4.07 6.81
N ARG A 145 0.31 2.75 6.80
CA ARG A 145 -0.81 2.01 6.23
C ARG A 145 -1.36 1.03 7.26
N LEU A 146 -2.69 0.92 7.30
CA LEU A 146 -3.39 -0.17 7.98
C LEU A 146 -4.11 -1.03 6.94
N SER A 147 -3.87 -2.33 6.97
CA SER A 147 -4.49 -3.30 6.07
C SER A 147 -5.19 -4.43 6.83
N PHE A 148 -6.32 -4.88 6.31
CA PHE A 148 -7.04 -6.09 6.69
C PHE A 148 -6.84 -7.14 5.60
N VAL A 149 -6.28 -8.28 5.96
CA VAL A 149 -5.97 -9.37 5.03
C VAL A 149 -6.84 -10.57 5.36
N TYR A 150 -7.48 -11.10 4.34
CA TYR A 150 -8.28 -12.32 4.36
C TYR A 150 -7.70 -13.31 3.35
N ASN A 151 -7.07 -14.38 3.83
CA ASN A 151 -6.59 -15.47 3.00
C ASN A 151 -7.59 -16.63 3.06
N PHE A 152 -7.83 -17.22 1.89
CA PHE A 152 -8.61 -18.43 1.66
C PHE A 152 -7.72 -19.41 0.87
#